data_AF-A0A5R2MSS6-F1
#
_entry.id   AF-A0A5R2MSS6-F1
#
_cell.length_a   1.000
_cell.length_b   1.000
_cell.length_c   1.000
_cell.angle_alpha   90.00
_cell.angle_beta   90.00
_cell.angle_gamma   90.00
#
_symmetry.space_group_name_H-M   'P 1'
#
loop_
_entity.id
_entity.type
_entity.pdbx_description
1 polymer ?
#
loop_
_entity_poly.entity_id
_entity_poly.type
_entity_poly.pdbx_seq_one_letter_code
_entity_poly.pdbx_strand_id
1 'polypeptide(L)'
;PDPDMAASMAERERMFALPRSSWQDYDKTKLSEGGVIVSRSQKSITLPAAAATAIGLAKTTATPVEIMTAILKAPVDLLWFGGIGTYLRASTETN
;
A
#
# COMPACT_ATOMS: atom_id res chain seq x y z
N PRO A 1 -8.32 7.58 -0.94
CA PRO A 1 -8.81 7.34 -2.32
C PRO A 1 -9.92 6.27 -2.28
N ASP A 2 -10.75 6.20 -3.33
CA ASP A 2 -11.92 5.33 -3.37
C ASP A 2 -11.93 4.50 -4.67
N PRO A 3 -11.23 3.35 -4.69
CA PRO A 3 -11.10 2.53 -5.90
C PRO A 3 -12.38 1.73 -6.22
N ASP A 4 -12.69 1.60 -7.51
CA ASP A 4 -13.65 0.60 -7.97
C ASP A 4 -13.09 -0.80 -7.67
N MET A 5 -13.77 -1.52 -6.77
CA MET A 5 -13.33 -2.83 -6.29
C MET A 5 -13.30 -3.88 -7.40
N ALA A 6 -14.30 -3.90 -8.28
CA ALA A 6 -14.41 -4.89 -9.34
C ALA A 6 -13.34 -4.66 -10.41
N ALA A 7 -13.16 -3.41 -10.84
CA ALA A 7 -12.12 -3.04 -11.78
C ALA A 7 -10.71 -3.29 -11.21
N SER A 8 -10.51 -2.97 -9.93
CA SER A 8 -9.22 -3.18 -9.26
C SER A 8 -8.88 -4.65 -9.08
N MET A 9 -9.86 -5.52 -8.84
CA MET A 9 -9.65 -6.97 -8.75
C MET A 9 -9.24 -7.56 -10.09
N ALA A 10 -9.99 -7.25 -11.16
CA ALA A 10 -9.69 -7.71 -12.51
C ALA A 10 -8.27 -7.29 -12.96
N GLU A 11 -7.84 -6.09 -12.60
CA GLU A 11 -6.49 -5.62 -12.91
C GLU A 11 -5.40 -6.37 -12.11
N ARG A 12 -5.65 -6.70 -10.84
CA ARG A 12 -4.73 -7.53 -10.04
C ARG A 12 -4.62 -8.96 -10.57
N GLU A 13 -5.71 -9.54 -11.05
CA GLU A 13 -5.71 -10.85 -11.70
C GLU A 13 -4.89 -10.84 -13.00
N ARG A 14 -5.05 -9.80 -13.83
CA ARG A 14 -4.22 -9.60 -15.02
C ARG A 14 -2.74 -9.53 -14.67
N MET A 15 -2.37 -8.76 -13.64
CA MET A 15 -0.98 -8.65 -13.18
C MET A 15 -0.43 -9.97 -12.62
N PHE A 16 -1.26 -10.75 -11.94
CA PHE A 16 -0.89 -12.07 -11.42
C PHE A 16 -0.55 -13.06 -12.54
N ALA A 17 -1.22 -12.96 -13.70
CA ALA A 17 -0.97 -13.80 -14.86
C ALA A 17 0.31 -13.44 -15.65
N LEU A 18 0.98 -12.33 -15.32
CA LEU A 18 2.22 -11.95 -16.00
C LEU A 18 3.39 -12.86 -15.55
N PRO A 19 4.32 -13.25 -16.46
CA PRO A 19 5.47 -14.08 -16.10
C PRO A 19 6.36 -13.48 -15.00
N ARG A 20 6.43 -12.15 -14.94
CA ARG A 20 6.99 -11.35 -13.86
C ARG A 20 6.13 -10.09 -13.74
N SER A 21 5.78 -9.70 -12.52
CA SER A 21 5.02 -8.48 -12.27
C SER A 21 5.57 -7.71 -11.08
N SER A 22 5.30 -6.41 -11.11
CA SER A 22 5.56 -5.44 -10.07
C SER A 22 4.38 -4.47 -10.01
N TRP A 23 4.24 -3.69 -8.94
CA TRP A 23 3.21 -2.65 -8.89
C TRP A 23 3.31 -1.62 -10.02
N GLN A 24 4.47 -1.48 -10.68
CA GLN A 24 4.61 -0.57 -11.83
C GLN A 24 3.90 -1.07 -13.09
N ASP A 25 3.58 -2.37 -13.15
CA ASP A 25 2.86 -2.98 -14.27
C ASP A 25 1.34 -2.78 -14.17
N TYR A 26 0.85 -2.22 -13.05
CA TYR A 26 -0.57 -1.90 -12.84
C TYR A 26 -1.02 -0.79 -13.82
N ASP A 27 -2.15 -1.01 -14.49
CA ASP A 27 -2.78 -0.02 -15.36
C ASP A 27 -3.26 1.19 -14.53
N LYS A 28 -2.49 2.28 -14.63
CA LYS A 28 -2.75 3.52 -13.87
C LYS A 28 -4.07 4.18 -14.24
N THR A 29 -4.67 3.85 -15.39
CA THR A 29 -6.00 4.33 -15.76
C THR A 29 -7.11 3.73 -14.90
N LYS A 30 -6.83 2.63 -14.19
CA LYS A 30 -7.75 1.98 -13.24
C LYS A 30 -7.60 2.50 -11.81
N LEU A 31 -6.61 3.34 -11.53
CA LEU A 31 -6.48 3.98 -10.23
C LEU A 31 -7.63 4.97 -10.04
N SER A 32 -8.23 4.96 -8.86
CA SER A 32 -9.14 6.02 -8.46
C SER A 32 -8.42 7.36 -8.28
N GLU A 33 -9.21 8.43 -8.23
CA GLU A 33 -8.71 9.75 -7.90
C GLU A 33 -7.93 9.73 -6.57
N GLY A 34 -6.71 10.27 -6.61
CA GLY A 34 -5.78 10.26 -5.49
C GLY A 34 -5.12 8.91 -5.19
N GLY A 35 -5.36 7.87 -5.99
CA GLY A 35 -4.58 6.62 -5.99
C GLY A 35 -3.19 6.85 -6.60
N VAL A 36 -2.17 6.18 -6.05
CA VAL A 36 -0.79 6.37 -6.51
C VAL A 36 0.04 5.10 -6.33
N ILE A 37 0.97 4.88 -7.26
CA ILE A 37 2.04 3.88 -7.16
C ILE A 37 3.37 4.62 -7.07
N VAL A 38 4.14 4.34 -6.03
CA VAL A 38 5.37 5.05 -5.69
C VAL A 38 6.53 4.07 -5.49
N SER A 39 7.76 4.51 -5.79
CA SER A 39 8.93 3.67 -5.61
C SER A 39 9.45 3.76 -4.18
N ARG A 40 9.68 2.60 -3.56
CA ARG A 40 10.31 2.49 -2.23
C ARG A 40 11.76 2.99 -2.19
N SER A 41 12.41 3.19 -3.34
CA SER A 41 13.78 3.71 -3.42
C SER A 41 13.86 5.25 -3.34
N GLN A 42 12.74 5.96 -3.38
CA GLN A 42 12.74 7.42 -3.29
C GLN A 42 13.09 7.87 -1.87
N LYS A 43 13.90 8.92 -1.75
CA LYS A 43 14.26 9.50 -0.45
C LYS A 43 13.05 10.14 0.25
N SER A 44 12.13 10.68 -0.55
CA SER A 44 10.92 11.36 -0.09
C SER A 44 9.83 11.17 -1.13
N ILE A 45 8.59 11.01 -0.67
CA ILE A 45 7.41 10.77 -1.49
C ILE A 45 6.32 11.76 -1.05
N THR A 46 5.74 12.48 -2.01
CA THR A 46 4.55 13.31 -1.78
C THR A 46 3.32 12.53 -2.23
N LEU A 47 2.50 12.12 -1.27
CA LEU A 47 1.24 11.43 -1.50
C LEU A 47 0.12 12.44 -1.80
N PRO A 48 -0.84 12.10 -2.69
CA PRO A 48 -2.12 12.79 -2.74
C PRO A 48 -2.80 12.80 -1.36
N ALA A 49 -3.52 13.88 -1.04
CA ALA A 49 -4.18 14.04 0.26
C ALA A 49 -5.12 12.87 0.58
N ALA A 50 -5.85 12.37 -0.42
CA ALA A 50 -6.73 11.22 -0.27
C ALA A 50 -5.97 9.93 0.08
N ALA A 51 -4.77 9.71 -0.46
CA ALA A 51 -3.93 8.55 -0.12
C ALA A 51 -3.35 8.65 1.29
N ALA A 52 -2.85 9.82 1.69
CA ALA A 52 -2.35 10.06 3.04
C ALA A 52 -3.45 9.84 4.09
N THR A 53 -4.66 10.34 3.83
CA THR A 53 -5.83 10.17 4.71
C THR A 53 -6.19 8.69 4.88
N ALA A 54 -6.20 7.91 3.79
CA ALA A 54 -6.59 6.49 3.83
C ALA A 54 -5.67 5.62 4.71
N ILE A 55 -4.41 6.03 4.89
CA ILE A 55 -3.45 5.33 5.75
C ILE A 55 -3.24 6.03 7.11
N GLY A 56 -4.04 7.06 7.43
CA GLY A 56 -3.94 7.81 8.67
C GLY A 56 -2.69 8.68 8.82
N LEU A 57 -2.07 9.10 7.71
CA LEU A 57 -0.87 9.92 7.72
C LEU A 57 -1.23 11.42 7.75
N ALA A 58 -0.84 12.13 8.82
CA ALA A 58 -1.18 13.55 9.02
C ALA A 58 -0.48 14.52 8.04
N LYS A 59 0.59 14.07 7.37
CA LYS A 59 1.36 14.84 6.39
C LYS A 59 1.29 14.16 5.02
N THR A 60 1.48 14.93 3.96
CA THR A 60 1.49 14.40 2.59
C THR A 60 2.88 14.00 2.11
N THR A 61 3.93 14.62 2.64
CA THR A 61 5.32 14.29 2.29
C THR A 61 5.97 13.45 3.38
N ALA A 62 6.45 12.27 3.02
CA ALA A 62 7.05 11.32 3.96
C ALA A 62 8.10 10.43 3.28
N THR A 63 8.96 9.83 4.10
CA THR A 63 9.89 8.78 3.64
C THR A 63 9.14 7.47 3.39
N PRO A 64 9.68 6.55 2.56
CA PRO A 64 9.06 5.24 2.37
C PRO A 64 8.82 4.46 3.66
N VAL A 65 9.72 4.59 4.64
CA VAL A 65 9.62 3.90 5.94
C VAL A 65 8.44 4.42 6.76
N GLU A 66 8.23 5.73 6.78
CA GLU A 66 7.07 6.35 7.44
C GLU A 66 5.76 5.92 6.78
N ILE A 67 5.71 5.85 5.45
CA ILE A 67 4.51 5.40 4.71
C ILE A 67 4.19 3.94 5.02
N MET A 68 5.19 3.05 5.00
CA MET A 68 4.99 1.63 5.35
C MET A 68 4.51 1.48 6.80
N THR A 69 5.07 2.26 7.73
CA THR A 69 4.64 2.27 9.13
C THR A 69 3.20 2.74 9.28
N ALA A 70 2.79 3.76 8.52
CA ALA A 70 1.41 4.24 8.51
C ALA A 70 0.44 3.19 7.93
N ILE A 71 0.79 2.53 6.83
CA ILE A 71 -0.01 1.43 6.25
C ILE A 71 -0.23 0.31 7.27
N LEU A 72 0.81 -0.12 7.99
CA LEU A 72 0.71 -1.19 9.00
C LEU A 72 -0.09 -0.79 10.24
N LYS A 73 -0.28 0.51 10.48
CA LYS A 73 -1.06 1.07 11.59
C LYS A 73 -2.40 1.65 11.15
N ALA A 74 -2.75 1.52 9.88
CA ALA A 74 -3.95 2.10 9.32
C ALA A 74 -5.20 1.52 10.02
N PRO A 75 -6.28 2.31 10.17
CA PRO A 75 -7.52 1.83 10.76
C PRO A 75 -8.18 0.84 9.79
N VAL A 76 -7.97 -0.46 10.03
CA VAL A 76 -8.51 -1.55 9.23
C VAL A 76 -9.14 -2.61 10.12
N ASP A 77 -10.21 -3.24 9.64
CA ASP A 77 -10.87 -4.34 10.36
C ASP A 77 -10.05 -5.64 10.29
N LEU A 78 -9.30 -5.83 9.21
CA LEU A 78 -8.53 -7.04 8.95
C LEU A 78 -7.15 -6.71 8.38
N LEU A 79 -6.11 -7.19 9.05
CA LEU A 79 -4.76 -7.27 8.52
C LEU A 79 -4.49 -8.72 8.10
N TRP A 80 -4.52 -9.00 6.80
CA TRP A 80 -4.18 -10.33 6.28
C TRP A 80 -2.67 -10.55 6.24
N PHE A 81 -2.21 -11.62 6.88
CA PHE A 81 -0.80 -11.91 7.11
C PHE A 81 -0.45 -13.32 6.64
N GLY A 82 -0.01 -13.47 5.39
CA GLY A 82 0.09 -14.78 4.72
C GLY A 82 1.51 -15.25 4.35
N GLY A 83 2.58 -14.58 4.80
CA GLY A 83 3.95 -14.90 4.41
C GLY A 83 4.67 -15.81 5.42
N ILE A 84 5.28 -16.90 4.94
CA ILE A 84 6.20 -17.73 5.76
C ILE A 84 7.35 -16.84 6.27
N GLY A 85 7.63 -16.91 7.57
CA GLY A 85 8.76 -16.18 8.20
C GLY A 85 8.46 -14.73 8.60
N THR A 86 7.20 -14.30 8.55
CA THR A 86 6.81 -13.00 9.10
C THR A 86 6.31 -13.18 10.54
N TYR A 87 6.76 -12.33 11.46
CA TYR A 87 6.39 -12.40 12.87
C TYR A 87 5.85 -11.06 13.34
N LEU A 88 4.70 -11.08 14.01
CA LEU A 88 4.18 -9.95 14.77
C LEU A 88 4.53 -10.18 16.23
N ARG A 89 5.11 -9.17 16.87
CA ARG A 89 5.38 -9.21 18.30
C ARG A 89 4.74 -8.02 19.00
N ALA A 90 4.25 -8.25 20.22
CA ALA A 90 3.91 -7.16 21.11
C ALA A 90 5.20 -6.49 21.64
N SER A 91 5.11 -5.22 22.00
CA SER A 91 6.23 -4.48 22.63
C SER A 91 6.73 -5.08 23.94
N THR A 92 5.94 -5.97 24.54
CA THR A 92 6.24 -6.66 25.80
C THR A 92 6.86 -8.04 25.60
N GLU A 93 6.93 -8.55 24.37
CA GLU A 93 7.51 -9.86 24.09
C GLU A 93 9.02 -9.76 23.91
N THR A 94 9.76 -10.61 24.62
CA THR A 94 11.22 -10.78 24.53
C THR A 94 11.57 -12.13 23.90
N ASN A 95 12.64 -12.17 23.10
CA ASN A 95 13.11 -13.39 22.42
C ASN A 95 13.76 -14.39 23.39
#